data_AF-A0A1D2RE57-F1
#
_entry.id   AF-A0A1D2RE57-F1
#
_cell.length_a   1.000
_cell.length_b   1.000
_cell.length_c   1.000
_cell.angle_alpha   90.00
_cell.angle_beta   90.00
_cell.angle_gamma   90.00
#
_symmetry.space_group_name_H-M   'P 1'
#
loop_
_entity.id
_entity.type
_entity.pdbx_description
1 polymer ?
#
loop_
_entity_poly.entity_id
_entity_poly.type
_entity_poly.pdbx_seq_one_letter_code
_entity_poly.pdbx_strand_id
1 'polypeptide(L)'
;MHEIVVSSKIPTDLGKWLDQFTKDEYTDRSAAIRKLLSIGLEKWRKEKALRKLERGEITFMGACELSGLDVWDFAELVENSGITWIKSKEDIKRDIRDALTK
;
A
#
# COMPACT_ATOMS: atom_id res chain seq x y z
N MET A 1 -0.64 -8.10 -22.06
CA MET A 1 -1.10 -7.21 -20.96
C MET A 1 -2.50 -6.76 -21.33
N HIS A 2 -3.49 -6.96 -20.46
CA HIS A 2 -4.86 -6.49 -20.74
C HIS A 2 -5.03 -5.13 -20.10
N GLU A 3 -5.32 -4.11 -20.91
CA GLU A 3 -5.62 -2.76 -20.43
C GLU A 3 -7.14 -2.59 -20.30
N ILE A 4 -7.56 -1.84 -19.27
CA ILE A 4 -8.96 -1.45 -19.06
C ILE A 4 -9.08 0.07 -19.12
N VAL A 5 -10.19 0.57 -19.66
CA VAL A 5 -10.47 2.01 -19.68
C VAL A 5 -11.14 2.40 -18.36
N VAL A 6 -10.55 3.36 -17.66
CA VAL A 6 -11.12 3.95 -16.43
C VAL A 6 -11.59 5.37 -16.74
N SER A 7 -12.86 5.66 -16.45
CA SER A 7 -13.45 7.00 -16.59
C SER A 7 -14.08 7.44 -15.27
N SER A 8 -13.74 8.65 -14.81
CA SER A 8 -14.31 9.24 -13.60
C SER A 8 -14.31 10.75 -13.69
N LYS A 9 -15.29 11.39 -13.05
CA LYS A 9 -15.32 12.86 -12.91
C LYS A 9 -14.43 13.26 -11.75
N ILE A 10 -13.52 14.20 -11.98
CA ILE A 10 -12.65 14.76 -10.96
C ILE A 10 -12.99 16.23 -10.70
N PRO A 11 -12.80 16.73 -9.47
CA PRO A 11 -12.91 18.16 -9.18
C PRO A 11 -11.96 18.98 -10.08
N THR A 12 -12.40 20.17 -10.49
CA THR A 12 -11.64 21.05 -11.40
C THR A 12 -10.23 21.34 -10.87
N ASP A 13 -10.08 21.55 -9.56
CA ASP A 13 -8.78 21.86 -8.98
C ASP A 13 -7.84 20.65 -9.03
N LEU A 14 -8.33 19.43 -8.83
CA LEU A 14 -7.53 18.22 -9.04
C LEU A 14 -7.09 18.07 -10.50
N GLY A 15 -7.96 18.46 -11.44
CA GLY A 15 -7.63 18.53 -12.86
C GLY A 15 -6.46 19.48 -13.15
N LYS A 16 -6.46 20.67 -12.53
CA LYS A 16 -5.36 21.64 -12.66
C LYS A 16 -4.03 21.10 -12.11
N TRP A 17 -4.07 20.41 -10.95
CA TRP A 17 -2.88 19.77 -10.39
C TRP A 17 -2.32 18.68 -11.30
N LEU A 18 -3.20 17.86 -11.91
CA LEU A 18 -2.77 16.86 -12.88
C LEU A 18 -2.14 17.50 -14.12
N ASP A 19 -2.73 18.58 -14.65
CA ASP A 19 -2.18 19.30 -15.79
C ASP A 19 -0.81 19.89 -15.46
N GLN A 20 -0.63 20.43 -14.26
CA GLN A 20 0.68 20.91 -13.79
C GLN A 20 1.70 19.76 -13.72
N PHE A 21 1.34 18.65 -13.09
CA PHE A 21 2.19 17.45 -13.01
C PHE A 21 2.62 16.95 -14.40
N THR A 22 1.72 16.92 -15.38
CA THR A 22 2.07 16.50 -16.76
C THR A 22 3.10 17.40 -17.42
N LYS A 23 3.07 18.71 -17.14
CA LYS A 23 4.04 19.68 -17.67
C LYS A 23 5.41 19.50 -17.02
N ASP A 24 5.43 19.34 -15.69
CA ASP A 24 6.68 19.23 -14.92
C ASP A 24 7.42 17.92 -15.23
N GLU A 25 6.67 16.83 -15.42
CA GLU A 25 7.24 15.50 -15.69
C GLU A 25 7.38 15.20 -17.20
N TYR A 26 6.95 16.11 -18.08
CA TYR A 26 6.94 15.92 -19.53
C TYR A 26 6.25 14.62 -20.00
N THR A 27 5.10 14.30 -19.40
CA THR A 27 4.33 13.07 -19.69
C THR A 27 2.94 13.36 -20.24
N ASP A 28 2.37 12.46 -21.02
CA ASP A 28 0.95 12.53 -21.40
C ASP A 28 0.03 12.28 -20.19
N ARG A 29 -1.24 12.70 -20.32
CA ARG A 29 -2.23 12.63 -19.25
C ARG A 29 -2.48 11.20 -18.78
N SER A 30 -2.50 10.22 -19.68
CA SER A 30 -2.75 8.82 -19.35
C SER A 30 -1.56 8.19 -18.63
N ALA A 31 -0.33 8.53 -19.02
CA ALA A 31 0.88 8.14 -18.29
C ALA A 31 0.91 8.74 -16.88
N ALA A 32 0.60 10.04 -16.74
CA ALA A 32 0.53 10.71 -15.45
C ALA A 32 -0.53 10.09 -14.52
N ILE A 33 -1.75 9.86 -15.02
CA ILE A 33 -2.82 9.23 -14.25
C ILE A 33 -2.40 7.83 -13.78
N ARG A 34 -1.83 7.00 -14.67
CA ARG A 34 -1.37 5.65 -14.31
C ARG A 34 -0.28 5.70 -13.23
N LYS A 35 0.71 6.59 -13.37
CA LYS A 35 1.79 6.77 -12.38
C LYS A 35 1.24 7.17 -11.02
N LEU A 36 0.42 8.23 -10.98
CA LEU A 36 -0.17 8.73 -9.73
C LEU A 36 -1.11 7.71 -9.08
N LEU A 37 -1.88 6.98 -9.89
CA LEU A 37 -2.74 5.90 -9.40
C LEU A 37 -1.92 4.75 -8.80
N SER A 38 -0.81 4.34 -9.44
CA SER A 38 0.08 3.30 -8.89
C SER A 38 0.63 3.72 -7.52
N ILE A 39 1.19 4.93 -7.44
CA ILE A 39 1.75 5.48 -6.20
C ILE A 39 0.67 5.54 -5.10
N GLY A 40 -0.53 6.02 -5.45
CA GLY A 40 -1.65 6.10 -4.51
C GLY A 40 -2.10 4.72 -4.02
N LEU A 41 -2.20 3.73 -4.91
CA LEU A 41 -2.60 2.36 -4.56
C LEU A 41 -1.54 1.66 -3.72
N GLU A 42 -0.25 1.84 -4.03
CA GLU A 42 0.85 1.32 -3.21
C GLU A 42 0.82 1.89 -1.81
N LYS A 43 0.69 3.22 -1.66
CA LYS A 43 0.56 3.87 -0.36
C LYS A 43 -0.66 3.36 0.41
N TRP A 44 -1.82 3.29 -0.24
CA TRP A 44 -3.05 2.80 0.37
C TRP A 44 -2.92 1.34 0.86
N ARG A 45 -2.26 0.48 0.08
CA ARG A 45 -2.02 -0.92 0.47
C ARG A 45 -1.12 -1.02 1.70
N LYS A 46 -0.03 -0.26 1.75
CA LYS A 46 0.89 -0.19 2.90
C LYS A 46 0.17 0.26 4.17
N GLU A 47 -0.57 1.37 4.11
CA GLU A 47 -1.34 1.89 5.25
C GLU A 47 -2.44 0.91 5.71
N LYS A 48 -3.10 0.23 4.77
CA LYS A 48 -4.11 -0.78 5.08
C LYS A 48 -3.50 -2.00 5.76
N ALA A 49 -2.33 -2.44 5.33
CA ALA A 49 -1.60 -3.56 5.94
C ALA A 49 -1.20 -3.24 7.38
N LEU A 50 -0.59 -2.08 7.63
CA LEU A 50 -0.23 -1.62 8.97
C LEU A 50 -1.46 -1.57 9.91
N ARG A 51 -2.55 -0.94 9.47
CA ARG A 51 -3.77 -0.83 10.29
C ARG A 51 -4.38 -2.19 10.62
N LYS A 52 -4.40 -3.13 9.67
CA LYS A 52 -4.92 -4.48 9.90
C LYS A 52 -4.01 -5.28 10.84
N LEU A 53 -2.70 -5.14 10.68
CA LEU A 53 -1.71 -5.78 11.53
C LEU A 53 -1.82 -5.27 12.97
N GLU A 54 -1.87 -3.96 13.18
CA GLU A 54 -2.00 -3.33 14.50
C GLU A 54 -3.28 -3.77 15.24
N ARG A 55 -4.37 -3.98 14.50
CA ARG A 55 -5.64 -4.50 15.05
C ARG A 55 -5.62 -6.00 15.30
N GLY A 56 -4.55 -6.69 14.93
CA GLY A 56 -4.44 -8.15 15.03
C GLY A 56 -5.38 -8.89 14.09
N GLU A 57 -5.86 -8.25 13.01
CA GLU A 57 -6.77 -8.87 12.03
C GLU A 57 -6.03 -9.80 11.06
N ILE A 58 -4.73 -9.57 10.86
CA ILE A 58 -3.84 -10.36 10.01
C ILE A 58 -2.52 -10.63 10.73
N THR A 59 -1.78 -11.63 10.27
CA THR A 59 -0.41 -11.92 10.68
C THR A 59 0.58 -10.97 10.03
N PHE A 60 1.82 -10.96 10.52
CA PHE A 60 2.91 -10.21 9.88
C PHE A 60 3.08 -10.60 8.41
N MET A 61 3.15 -11.90 8.10
CA MET A 61 3.28 -12.39 6.72
C MET A 61 2.07 -12.04 5.85
N GLY A 62 0.84 -12.10 6.39
CA GLY A 62 -0.35 -11.61 5.69
C GLY A 62 -0.31 -10.10 5.41
N ALA A 63 0.37 -9.32 6.25
CA ALA A 63 0.57 -7.89 6.04
C ALA A 63 1.63 -7.60 4.95
N CYS A 64 2.69 -8.40 4.86
CA CYS A 64 3.65 -8.37 3.73
C CYS A 64 2.92 -8.59 2.39
N GLU A 65 2.12 -9.65 2.29
CA GLU A 65 1.35 -9.95 1.07
C GLU A 65 0.38 -8.81 0.70
N LEU A 66 -0.36 -8.29 1.69
CA LEU A 66 -1.32 -7.23 1.45
C LEU A 66 -0.64 -5.93 1.00
N SER A 67 0.48 -5.57 1.62
CA SER A 67 1.26 -4.39 1.26
C SER A 67 1.98 -4.54 -0.08
N GLY A 68 2.28 -5.79 -0.49
CA GLY A 68 3.10 -6.08 -1.65
C GLY A 68 4.59 -5.85 -1.41
N LEU A 69 5.00 -5.84 -0.14
CA LEU A 69 6.40 -5.72 0.29
C LEU A 69 6.92 -7.09 0.71
N ASP A 70 8.24 -7.26 0.62
CA ASP A 70 8.88 -8.40 1.27
C ASP A 70 8.96 -8.20 2.80
N VAL A 71 9.47 -9.22 3.49
CA VAL A 71 9.54 -9.26 4.95
C VAL A 71 10.39 -8.13 5.52
N TRP A 72 11.49 -7.76 4.85
CA TRP A 72 12.44 -6.77 5.36
C TRP A 72 11.90 -5.35 5.13
N ASP A 73 11.41 -5.07 3.93
CA ASP A 73 10.79 -3.79 3.59
C ASP A 73 9.55 -3.52 4.48
N PHE A 74 8.77 -4.56 4.76
CA PHE A 74 7.62 -4.43 5.64
C PHE A 74 8.02 -4.28 7.11
N ALA A 75 9.10 -4.93 7.57
CA ALA A 75 9.61 -4.73 8.93
C ALA A 75 10.08 -3.29 9.16
N GLU A 76 10.80 -2.71 8.19
CA GLU A 76 11.19 -1.29 8.23
C GLU A 76 9.96 -0.37 8.24
N LEU A 77 8.95 -0.68 7.42
CA LEU A 77 7.70 0.08 7.42
C LEU A 77 7.00 0.03 8.79
N VAL A 78 6.97 -1.13 9.45
CA VAL A 78 6.39 -1.27 10.79
C VAL A 78 7.17 -0.46 11.82
N GLU A 79 8.50 -0.55 11.82
CA GLU A 79 9.38 0.23 12.70
C GLU A 79 9.14 1.73 12.55
N ASN A 80 9.13 2.23 11.32
CA ASN A 80 8.90 3.65 11.01
C ASN A 80 7.48 4.13 11.37
N SER A 81 6.50 3.23 11.38
CA SER A 81 5.11 3.56 11.73
C SER A 81 4.84 3.59 13.24
N GLY A 82 5.73 3.00 14.05
CA GLY A 82 5.59 2.94 15.51
C GLY A 82 4.43 2.07 16.02
N ILE A 83 3.83 1.24 15.17
CA ILE A 83 2.73 0.36 15.59
C ILE A 83 3.25 -0.80 16.45
N THR A 84 2.44 -1.25 17.39
CA THR A 84 2.69 -2.48 18.17
C THR A 84 1.63 -3.52 17.84
N TRP A 85 2.02 -4.61 17.18
CA TRP A 85 1.10 -5.68 16.78
C TRP A 85 1.16 -6.92 17.67
N ILE A 86 2.29 -7.16 18.32
CA ILE A 86 2.40 -8.22 19.34
C ILE A 86 1.91 -7.67 20.68
N LYS A 87 0.69 -8.07 21.08
CA LYS A 87 0.07 -7.65 22.34
C LYS A 87 -0.01 -8.79 23.36
N SER A 88 0.14 -10.03 22.89
CA SER A 88 0.02 -11.26 23.66
C SER A 88 0.94 -12.35 23.11
N LYS A 89 1.11 -13.43 23.88
CA LYS A 89 1.86 -14.62 23.42
C LYS A 89 1.14 -15.32 22.26
N GLU A 90 -0.17 -15.18 22.20
CA GLU A 90 -1.04 -15.74 21.17
C GLU A 90 -0.75 -15.10 19.81
N ASP A 91 -0.45 -13.80 19.78
CA ASP A 91 -0.06 -13.09 18.55
C ASP A 91 1.25 -13.66 17.98
N ILE A 92 2.25 -13.87 18.85
CA ILE A 92 3.54 -14.48 18.46
C ILE A 92 3.33 -15.88 17.90
N LYS A 93 2.55 -16.72 18.59
CA LYS A 93 2.26 -18.09 18.14
C LYS A 93 1.55 -18.10 16.79
N ARG A 94 0.64 -17.15 16.56
CA ARG A 94 -0.09 -17.03 15.31
C ARG A 94 0.84 -16.62 14.17
N ASP A 95 1.70 -15.63 14.38
CA ASP A 95 2.66 -15.17 13.36
C ASP A 95 3.67 -16.27 13.00
N ILE A 96 4.23 -16.97 13.99
CA ILE A 96 5.15 -18.09 13.74
C ILE A 96 4.44 -19.20 12.95
N ARG A 97 3.21 -19.56 13.33
CA ARG A 97 2.46 -20.60 12.63
C ARG A 97 2.24 -20.24 11.17
N ASP A 98 1.79 -19.02 10.90
CA ASP A 98 1.53 -18.56 9.52
C ASP A 98 2.82 -18.55 8.70
N ALA A 99 3.93 -18.07 9.26
CA ALA A 99 5.24 -18.06 8.62
C ALA A 99 5.81 -19.45 8.31
N LEU A 100 5.43 -20.49 9.06
CA LEU A 100 5.85 -21.87 8.80
C LEU A 100 5.00 -22.59 7.75
N THR A 101 3.88 -22.00 7.33
CA THR A 101 2.93 -22.60 6.38
C THR A 101 2.94 -21.96 5.00
N LYS A 102 3.78 -20.94 4.80
CA LYS A 102 3.98 -20.22 3.54
C LYS A 102 5.39 -20.43 3.04
#